data_AF-A0A183K6H2-F1
#
_entry.id   AF-A0A183K6H2-F1
#
_cell.length_a   1.000
_cell.length_b   1.000
_cell.length_c   1.000
_cell.angle_alpha   90.00
_cell.angle_beta   90.00
_cell.angle_gamma   90.00
#
_symmetry.space_group_name_H-M   'P 1'
#
loop_
_entity.id
_entity.type
_entity.pdbx_description
1 polymer ?
#
loop_
_entity_poly.entity_id
_entity_poly.type
_entity_poly.pdbx_seq_one_letter_code
_entity_poly.pdbx_strand_id
1 'polypeptide(L)'
;MKTSTSERKHGIQWKAQNQLDDLDFADDLALLSHTHEQIQMKSSHIAAVSGSVGLSIHKGKTKVLKYDTENSNPITLDGKTLEDVESFTYLESIIDKQGGSDAEVKTRIGKARAGFLQLKNIWNSK
;
A
#
# COMPACT_ATOMS: atom_id res chain seq x y z
N MET A 1 3.77 -10.26 -13.38
CA MET A 1 2.32 -10.50 -13.58
C MET A 1 1.84 -9.54 -14.67
N LYS A 2 1.31 -9.99 -15.82
CA LYS A 2 1.02 -9.08 -16.98
C LYS A 2 -0.44 -9.08 -17.45
N THR A 3 -1.34 -9.77 -16.74
CA THR A 3 -2.72 -9.99 -17.22
C THR A 3 -3.79 -9.56 -16.21
N SER A 4 -3.49 -8.73 -15.21
CA SER A 4 -4.46 -8.41 -14.16
C SER A 4 -5.66 -7.58 -14.68
N THR A 5 -5.51 -6.70 -15.68
CA THR A 5 -6.52 -5.64 -15.90
C THR A 5 -6.63 -5.05 -17.32
N SER A 6 -6.34 -5.78 -18.41
CA SER A 6 -6.36 -5.14 -19.75
C SER A 6 -7.75 -4.80 -20.32
N GLU A 7 -8.85 -5.33 -19.78
CA GLU A 7 -10.20 -5.14 -20.37
C GLU A 7 -11.11 -4.16 -19.63
N ARG A 8 -10.76 -3.72 -18.41
CA ARG A 8 -11.58 -2.75 -17.65
C ARG A 8 -10.72 -1.77 -16.85
N LYS A 9 -11.11 -0.50 -16.94
CA LYS A 9 -10.47 0.66 -16.30
C LYS A 9 -10.69 0.70 -14.78
N HIS A 10 -10.04 -0.19 -14.03
CA HIS A 10 -10.21 -0.32 -12.58
C HIS A 10 -9.04 0.25 -11.75
N GLY A 11 -8.04 0.86 -12.39
CA GLY A 11 -6.88 1.45 -11.75
C GLY A 11 -7.02 2.95 -11.50
N ILE A 12 -6.11 3.51 -10.70
CA ILE A 12 -6.05 4.95 -10.45
C ILE A 12 -5.47 5.66 -11.67
N GLN A 13 -6.07 6.78 -12.09
CA GLN A 13 -5.56 7.52 -13.25
C GLN A 13 -4.23 8.18 -12.88
N TRP A 14 -3.16 7.81 -13.59
CA TRP A 14 -1.81 8.33 -13.34
C TRP A 14 -1.40 9.41 -14.35
N LYS A 15 -1.81 9.25 -15.62
CA LYS A 15 -1.64 10.26 -16.69
C LYS A 15 -2.89 10.33 -17.55
N ALA A 16 -2.97 11.27 -18.49
CA ALA A 16 -4.12 11.43 -19.39
C ALA A 16 -4.56 10.13 -20.10
N GLN A 17 -3.64 9.19 -20.30
CA GLN A 17 -3.90 7.92 -20.99
C GLN A 17 -3.57 6.66 -20.16
N ASN A 18 -2.96 6.80 -18.97
CA ASN A 18 -2.45 5.65 -18.21
C ASN A 18 -3.15 5.50 -16.86
N GLN A 19 -3.35 4.23 -16.47
CA GLN A 19 -3.82 3.84 -15.15
C GLN A 19 -2.75 3.07 -14.38
N LEU A 20 -2.80 3.18 -13.06
CA LEU A 20 -1.98 2.44 -12.11
C LEU A 20 -2.89 1.48 -11.36
N ASP A 21 -2.73 0.18 -11.61
CA ASP A 21 -3.61 -0.86 -11.06
C ASP A 21 -3.06 -1.51 -9.80
N ASP A 22 -1.73 -1.64 -9.73
CA ASP A 22 -1.02 -2.30 -8.65
C ASP A 22 0.45 -1.88 -8.60
N LEU A 23 1.10 -2.19 -7.47
CA LEU A 23 2.54 -2.12 -7.24
C LEU A 23 2.99 -3.45 -6.64
N ASP A 24 3.93 -4.14 -7.28
CA ASP A 24 4.48 -5.42 -6.81
C ASP A 24 5.97 -5.29 -6.47
N PHE A 25 6.36 -5.83 -5.31
CA PHE A 25 7.77 -5.96 -4.94
C PHE A 25 7.98 -7.22 -4.10
N ALA A 26 8.83 -8.13 -4.59
CA ALA A 26 9.08 -9.43 -3.97
C ALA A 26 7.77 -10.19 -3.66
N ASP A 27 7.46 -10.41 -2.38
CA ASP A 27 6.25 -11.07 -1.89
C ASP A 27 5.11 -10.09 -1.53
N ASP A 28 5.34 -8.78 -1.60
CA ASP A 28 4.34 -7.74 -1.31
C ASP A 28 3.65 -7.22 -2.59
N LEU A 29 2.33 -7.06 -2.50
CA LEU A 29 1.48 -6.51 -3.55
C LEU A 29 0.55 -5.45 -2.97
N ALA A 30 0.54 -4.25 -3.57
CA ALA A 30 -0.42 -3.19 -3.26
C ALA A 30 -1.40 -3.01 -4.42
N LEU A 31 -2.70 -3.16 -4.14
CA LEU A 31 -3.78 -2.98 -5.12
C LEU A 31 -4.37 -1.58 -5.00
N LEU A 32 -4.65 -0.95 -6.14
CA LEU A 32 -5.14 0.43 -6.23
C LEU A 32 -6.43 0.48 -7.05
N SER A 33 -7.46 1.13 -6.52
CA SER A 33 -8.75 1.30 -7.20
C SER A 33 -9.49 2.55 -6.74
N HIS A 34 -10.40 3.03 -7.58
CA HIS A 34 -11.20 4.23 -7.29
C HIS A 34 -12.48 3.95 -6.52
N THR A 35 -13.04 2.74 -6.66
CA THR A 35 -14.30 2.38 -6.00
C THR A 35 -14.14 1.18 -5.08
N HIS A 36 -15.01 1.14 -4.07
CA HIS A 36 -15.09 0.04 -3.12
C HIS A 36 -15.37 -1.31 -3.82
N GLU A 37 -16.25 -1.33 -4.81
CA GLU A 37 -16.58 -2.54 -5.57
C GLU A 37 -15.38 -3.05 -6.37
N GLN A 38 -14.60 -2.14 -6.95
CA GLN A 38 -13.41 -2.50 -7.71
C GLN A 38 -12.33 -3.12 -6.80
N ILE A 39 -12.03 -2.49 -5.66
CA ILE A 39 -11.01 -3.04 -4.75
C ILE A 39 -11.47 -4.36 -4.12
N GLN A 40 -12.76 -4.53 -3.82
CA GLN A 40 -13.32 -5.79 -3.34
C GLN A 40 -13.22 -6.89 -4.40
N MET A 41 -13.53 -6.57 -5.67
CA MET A 41 -13.39 -7.49 -6.79
C MET A 41 -11.93 -7.89 -7.00
N LYS A 42 -11.01 -6.92 -7.02
CA LYS A 42 -9.56 -7.18 -7.16
C LYS A 42 -9.05 -8.08 -6.03
N SER A 43 -9.47 -7.81 -4.78
CA SER A 43 -9.08 -8.60 -3.60
C SER A 43 -9.53 -10.05 -3.69
N SER A 44 -10.80 -10.29 -4.08
CA SER A 44 -11.31 -11.65 -4.27
C SER A 44 -10.63 -12.36 -5.45
N HIS A 45 -10.38 -11.64 -6.54
CA HIS A 45 -9.71 -12.21 -7.71
C HIS A 45 -8.27 -12.61 -7.41
N ILE A 46 -7.49 -11.74 -6.74
CA ILE A 46 -6.11 -12.06 -6.40
C ILE A 46 -6.02 -13.24 -5.42
N ALA A 47 -6.95 -13.38 -4.48
CA ALA A 47 -7.00 -14.53 -3.59
C ALA A 47 -7.25 -15.83 -4.36
N ALA A 48 -8.22 -15.83 -5.28
CA ALA A 48 -8.53 -17.00 -6.10
C ALA A 48 -7.35 -17.40 -7.01
N VAL A 49 -6.71 -16.43 -7.67
CA VAL A 49 -5.56 -16.67 -8.54
C VAL A 49 -4.35 -17.13 -7.73
N SER A 50 -4.10 -16.54 -6.56
CA SER A 50 -3.03 -16.97 -5.66
C SER A 50 -3.23 -18.43 -5.23
N GLY A 51 -4.45 -18.78 -4.82
CA GLY A 51 -4.80 -20.14 -4.41
C GLY A 51 -4.60 -21.17 -5.52
N SER A 52 -4.90 -20.81 -6.78
CA SER A 52 -4.74 -21.74 -7.92
C SER A 52 -3.29 -22.07 -8.23
N VAL A 53 -2.34 -21.21 -7.85
CA VAL A 53 -0.90 -21.44 -7.99
C VAL A 53 -0.23 -21.89 -6.69
N GLY A 54 -1.02 -22.24 -5.66
CA GLY A 54 -0.51 -22.71 -4.36
C GLY A 54 0.02 -21.62 -3.43
N LEU A 55 -0.28 -20.35 -3.71
CA LEU A 55 0.04 -19.22 -2.84
C LEU A 55 -1.16 -18.87 -1.93
N SER A 56 -0.87 -18.35 -0.74
CA SER A 56 -1.89 -17.93 0.22
C SER A 56 -1.68 -16.49 0.65
N ILE A 57 -2.73 -15.67 0.62
CA ILE A 57 -2.68 -14.29 1.09
C ILE A 57 -2.76 -14.25 2.61
N HIS A 58 -1.79 -13.57 3.23
CA HIS A 58 -1.76 -13.43 4.69
C HIS A 58 -2.73 -12.35 5.17
N LYS A 59 -3.98 -12.74 5.43
CA LYS A 59 -5.09 -11.85 5.84
C LYS A 59 -4.80 -10.93 7.03
N GLY A 60 -3.94 -11.33 7.97
CA GLY A 60 -3.57 -10.47 9.11
C GLY A 60 -2.57 -9.35 8.78
N LYS A 61 -1.82 -9.52 7.69
CA LYS A 61 -0.82 -8.55 7.21
C LYS A 61 -1.42 -7.65 6.13
N THR A 62 -2.43 -8.12 5.39
CA THR A 62 -3.17 -7.30 4.44
C THR A 62 -3.92 -6.18 5.16
N LYS A 63 -3.62 -4.93 4.79
CA LYS A 63 -4.26 -3.72 5.31
C LYS A 63 -4.95 -2.98 4.19
N VAL A 64 -5.94 -2.16 4.53
CA VAL A 64 -6.66 -1.28 3.61
C VAL A 64 -6.44 0.15 4.03
N LEU A 65 -5.96 0.99 3.13
CA LEU A 65 -5.91 2.44 3.30
C LEU A 65 -7.00 3.06 2.44
N LYS A 66 -7.81 3.91 3.05
CA LYS A 66 -8.87 4.67 2.39
C LYS A 66 -8.44 6.13 2.33
N TYR A 67 -8.31 6.65 1.11
CA TYR A 67 -7.93 8.04 0.85
C TYR A 67 -9.15 8.80 0.33
N ASP A 68 -9.45 9.95 0.95
CA ASP A 68 -10.47 10.91 0.49
C ASP A 68 -11.84 10.27 0.15
N THR A 69 -12.29 9.34 1.00
CA THR A 69 -13.57 8.64 0.81
C THR A 69 -14.39 8.64 2.09
N GLU A 70 -15.69 8.95 1.95
CA GLU A 70 -16.68 8.84 3.03
C GLU A 70 -17.16 7.39 3.23
N ASN A 71 -16.75 6.46 2.35
CA ASN A 71 -17.21 5.09 2.36
C ASN A 71 -16.53 4.27 3.49
N SER A 72 -17.32 3.95 4.51
CA SER A 72 -16.90 3.13 5.65
C SER A 72 -17.08 1.62 5.44
N ASN A 73 -17.54 1.18 4.26
CA ASN A 73 -17.79 -0.24 4.01
C ASN A 73 -16.48 -1.04 4.15
N PRO A 74 -16.51 -2.17 4.88
CA PRO A 74 -15.34 -3.01 5.09
C PRO A 74 -14.98 -3.78 3.82
N ILE A 75 -13.69 -3.95 3.56
CA ILE A 75 -13.21 -4.91 2.57
C ILE A 75 -13.04 -6.26 3.25
N THR A 76 -13.52 -7.31 2.58
CA THR A 76 -13.47 -8.67 3.10
C THR A 76 -12.63 -9.57 2.20
N LEU A 77 -11.90 -10.51 2.79
CA LEU A 77 -11.12 -11.52 2.09
C LEU A 77 -11.43 -12.89 2.69
N ASP A 78 -12.06 -13.76 1.91
CA ASP A 78 -12.61 -15.05 2.36
C ASP A 78 -13.44 -14.94 3.66
N GLY A 79 -14.32 -13.95 3.74
CA GLY A 79 -15.18 -13.71 4.91
C GLY A 79 -14.48 -13.04 6.10
N LYS A 80 -13.17 -12.77 6.04
CA LYS A 80 -12.47 -11.97 7.07
C LYS A 80 -12.40 -10.51 6.65
N THR A 81 -12.89 -9.62 7.51
CA THR A 81 -12.71 -8.18 7.35
C THR A 81 -11.23 -7.81 7.48
N LEU A 82 -10.71 -7.08 6.50
CA LEU A 82 -9.36 -6.52 6.52
C LEU A 82 -9.32 -5.29 7.42
N GLU A 83 -8.15 -5.02 8.01
CA GLU A 83 -7.97 -3.86 8.88
C GLU A 83 -7.82 -2.58 8.05
N ASP A 84 -8.67 -1.60 8.34
CA ASP A 84 -8.52 -0.24 7.84
C ASP A 84 -7.43 0.48 8.66
N VAL A 85 -6.41 1.00 7.98
CA VAL A 85 -5.29 1.74 8.58
C VAL A 85 -5.29 3.19 8.12
N GLU A 86 -4.73 4.09 8.93
CA GLU A 86 -4.60 5.51 8.56
C GLU A 86 -3.29 5.80 7.81
N SER A 87 -2.30 4.93 7.95
CA SER A 87 -1.05 4.99 7.20
C SER A 87 -0.41 3.61 7.12
N PHE A 88 0.42 3.38 6.11
CA PHE A 88 1.30 2.23 6.03
C PHE A 88 2.62 2.62 5.38
N THR A 89 3.65 1.79 5.61
CA THR A 89 4.96 1.96 4.97
C THR A 89 5.09 0.93 3.86
N TYR A 90 5.34 1.39 2.63
CA TYR A 90 5.64 0.55 1.48
C TYR A 90 6.96 0.98 0.88
N LEU A 91 7.92 0.05 0.81
CA LEU A 91 9.29 0.32 0.33
C LEU A 91 9.92 1.54 1.01
N GLU A 92 9.79 1.62 2.33
CA GLU A 92 10.26 2.73 3.18
C GLU A 92 9.56 4.08 2.98
N SER A 93 8.64 4.20 2.02
CA SER A 93 7.79 5.36 1.86
C SER A 93 6.52 5.24 2.69
N ILE A 94 6.22 6.29 3.44
CA ILE A 94 5.00 6.38 4.23
C ILE A 94 3.89 6.90 3.34
N ILE A 95 2.82 6.12 3.25
CA ILE A 95 1.58 6.50 2.57
C ILE A 95 0.54 6.68 3.67
N ASP A 96 0.04 7.90 3.82
CA ASP A 96 -0.99 8.23 4.80
C ASP A 96 -2.31 8.62 4.13
N LYS A 97 -3.39 8.61 4.93
CA LYS A 97 -4.74 8.99 4.49
C LYS A 97 -4.85 10.44 4.02
N GLN A 98 -3.87 11.29 4.35
CA GLN A 98 -3.82 12.69 3.94
C GLN A 98 -3.21 12.85 2.55
N GLY A 99 -2.53 11.83 2.02
CA GLY A 99 -1.90 11.81 0.70
C GLY A 99 -0.69 12.73 0.56
N GLY A 100 -0.25 13.35 1.67
CA GLY A 100 0.87 14.26 1.71
C GLY A 100 2.18 13.57 2.08
N SER A 101 3.30 14.21 1.80
CA SER A 101 4.63 13.73 2.21
C SER A 101 5.02 14.15 3.63
N ASP A 102 4.17 14.89 4.34
CA ASP A 102 4.51 15.52 5.62
C ASP A 102 4.94 14.52 6.69
N ALA A 103 4.21 13.40 6.81
CA ALA A 103 4.56 12.32 7.74
C ALA A 103 5.91 11.69 7.39
N GLU A 104 6.16 11.46 6.09
CA GLU A 104 7.41 10.92 5.59
C GLU A 104 8.59 11.87 5.85
N VAL A 105 8.44 13.15 5.53
CA VAL A 105 9.47 14.19 5.73
C VAL A 105 9.83 14.31 7.21
N LYS A 106 8.83 14.37 8.10
CA LYS A 106 9.07 14.42 9.55
C LYS A 106 9.83 13.19 10.04
N THR A 107 9.45 12.01 9.55
CA THR A 107 10.11 10.75 9.91
C THR A 107 11.57 10.71 9.43
N ARG A 108 11.83 11.12 8.18
CA ARG A 108 13.19 11.17 7.61
C ARG A 108 14.09 12.17 8.35
N ILE A 109 13.56 13.34 8.71
CA ILE A 109 14.29 14.33 9.53
C ILE A 109 14.62 13.74 10.91
N GLY A 110 13.68 13.05 11.55
CA GLY A 110 13.91 12.37 12.83
C GLY A 110 15.04 11.33 12.76
N LYS A 111 15.00 10.46 11.74
CA LYS A 111 16.06 9.45 11.51
C LYS A 111 17.43 10.10 11.27
N ALA A 112 17.49 11.14 10.44
CA ALA A 112 18.73 11.88 10.17
C ALA A 112 19.30 12.54 11.44
N ARG A 113 18.46 13.18 12.27
CA ARG A 113 18.87 13.76 13.56
C ARG A 113 19.42 12.69 14.52
N ALA A 114 18.75 11.55 14.61
CA ALA A 114 19.20 10.43 15.44
C ALA A 114 20.57 9.89 14.97
N GLY A 115 20.75 9.68 13.67
CA GLY A 115 22.03 9.28 13.10
C GLY A 115 23.14 10.30 13.36
N PHE A 116 22.86 11.59 13.17
CA PHE A 116 23.81 12.65 13.46
C PHE A 116 24.26 12.67 14.93
N LEU A 117 23.32 12.48 15.87
CA LEU A 117 23.63 12.41 17.30
C LEU A 117 24.48 11.18 17.66
N GLN A 118 24.25 10.02 17.03
CA GLN A 118 25.06 8.82 17.25
C GLN A 118 26.49 8.99 16.75
N LEU A 119 26.68 9.72 15.65
CA LEU A 119 28.00 10.01 15.11
C LEU A 119 28.79 11.02 15.95
N LYS A 120 28.17 11.69 16.94
CA LYS A 120 28.81 12.70 17.80
C LYS A 120 30.17 12.25 18.34
N ASN A 121 30.33 10.98 18.73
CA ASN A 121 31.60 10.48 19.27
C ASN A 121 32.70 10.38 18.19
N ILE A 122 32.33 10.06 16.94
CA ILE A 122 33.26 10.03 15.80
C ILE A 122 33.71 11.45 15.44
N TRP A 123 32.77 12.41 15.42
CA TRP A 123 33.07 13.80 15.07
C TRP A 123 33.89 14.54 16.13
N ASN A 124 33.83 14.06 17.38
CA ASN A 124 34.64 14.57 18.49
C ASN A 124 35.92 13.76 18.72
N SER A 125 36.18 12.73 17.92
CA SER A 125 37.43 11.99 17.97
C SER A 125 38.54 12.87 17.37
N LYS A 126 39.58 13.10 18.16
CA LYS A 126 40.77 13.86 17.75
C LYS A 126 41.69 13.05 16.85
#